data_AF-A0A0A7CML5-F1
#
_entry.id   AF-A0A0A7CML5-F1
#
_cell.length_a   1.000
_cell.length_b   1.000
_cell.length_c   1.000
_cell.angle_alpha   90.00
_cell.angle_beta   90.00
_cell.angle_gamma   90.00
#
_symmetry.space_group_name_H-M   'P 1'
#
loop_
_entity.id
_entity.type
_entity.pdbx_description
1 polymer ?
#
loop_
_entity_poly.entity_id
_entity_poly.type
_entity_poly.pdbx_seq_one_letter_code
_entity_poly.pdbx_strand_id
1 'polypeptide(L)'
;MLRVLVSLACAAFTVAQSCPNAPRPDGRCGPSFGNAGCVANSNYPCCSTYGWCGNGNGYCDVNVCKGSSTSSCPNAPRSDGRCGPDFGNAGCDANSNYPCCSKYGWCGNGSGYCDNNICSGGNPSPTPSSGAPPPGPGGNGVSKYLPESQFNQLFPNRNPTYTYQHLVSMAAKYGSFANSGNADSDKRELAAFLAHVTHETGTLVYTEEIDKSGPYAPYIGRGALQLTWNYNYQSFGSAIGRDLLTNYASVATDPDLVWWSALWYWFQNGLHGPAGQINQFAQTTRTINGGMECGSNPPNTQGDPHRVALFQQYCRMFGVDPGTQLSCKN
;
A
#
# COMPACT_ATOMS: atom_id res chain seq x y z
N MET A 1 28.32 -34.31 -52.47
CA MET A 1 27.99 -34.70 -51.08
C MET A 1 28.30 -33.52 -50.17
N LEU A 2 27.30 -32.73 -49.80
CA LEU A 2 27.44 -31.54 -48.95
C LEU A 2 26.95 -31.91 -47.54
N ARG A 3 27.84 -31.97 -46.54
CA ARG A 3 27.48 -32.21 -45.14
C ARG A 3 27.23 -30.87 -44.46
N VAL A 4 25.98 -30.60 -44.10
CA VAL A 4 25.60 -29.47 -43.23
C VAL A 4 25.84 -29.90 -41.78
N LEU A 5 26.77 -29.23 -41.10
CA LEU A 5 26.96 -29.33 -39.66
C LEU A 5 25.98 -28.37 -38.97
N VAL A 6 24.94 -28.91 -38.34
CA VAL A 6 24.10 -28.15 -37.42
C VAL A 6 24.73 -28.25 -36.03
N SER A 7 25.30 -27.14 -35.55
CA SER A 7 25.74 -27.01 -34.16
C SER A 7 24.52 -26.84 -33.26
N LEU A 8 24.27 -27.82 -32.40
CA LEU A 8 23.31 -27.70 -31.29
C LEU A 8 23.99 -26.88 -30.18
N ALA A 9 23.60 -25.62 -30.02
CA ALA A 9 23.93 -24.86 -28.82
C ALA A 9 23.05 -25.37 -27.67
N CYS A 10 23.64 -26.13 -26.75
CA CYS A 10 22.99 -26.56 -25.53
C CYS A 10 22.94 -25.35 -24.58
N ALA A 11 21.77 -24.73 -24.41
CA ALA A 11 21.55 -23.74 -23.36
C ALA A 11 21.60 -24.45 -22.01
N ALA A 12 22.68 -24.27 -21.26
CA ALA A 12 22.79 -24.76 -19.90
C ALA A 12 21.80 -24.00 -19.01
N PHE A 13 20.69 -24.65 -18.66
CA PHE A 13 19.86 -24.21 -17.54
C PHE A 13 20.67 -24.42 -16.26
N THR A 14 21.08 -23.32 -15.61
CA THR A 14 21.70 -23.37 -14.28
C THR A 14 20.65 -23.81 -13.27
N VAL A 15 20.69 -25.08 -12.88
CA VAL A 15 19.96 -25.58 -11.73
C VAL A 15 20.56 -24.91 -10.48
N ALA A 16 19.73 -24.24 -9.68
CA ALA A 16 20.16 -23.65 -8.41
C ALA A 16 20.94 -24.67 -7.56
N GLN A 17 22.19 -24.34 -7.22
CA GLN A 17 23.14 -25.25 -6.57
C GLN A 17 22.86 -25.31 -5.05
N SER A 18 22.79 -26.51 -4.48
CA SER A 18 22.71 -26.70 -3.03
C SER A 18 24.10 -26.72 -2.40
N CYS A 19 24.24 -26.21 -1.18
CA CYS A 19 25.50 -26.18 -0.42
C CYS A 19 25.40 -27.16 0.75
N PRO A 20 25.75 -28.45 0.56
CA PRO A 20 25.50 -29.50 1.53
C PRO A 20 26.49 -29.53 2.70
N ASN A 21 27.60 -28.79 2.63
CA ASN A 21 28.67 -28.90 3.62
C ASN A 21 28.42 -27.98 4.82
N ALA A 22 28.96 -28.38 5.98
CA ALA A 22 28.74 -27.69 7.25
C ALA A 22 29.17 -26.22 7.21
N PRO A 23 28.55 -25.35 8.03
CA PRO A 23 28.96 -23.96 8.18
C PRO A 23 30.41 -23.83 8.61
N ARG A 24 31.11 -22.87 8.01
CA ARG A 24 32.51 -22.61 8.33
C ARG A 24 32.64 -21.60 9.47
N PRO A 25 33.65 -21.75 10.36
CA PRO A 25 33.90 -20.78 11.42
C PRO A 25 34.22 -19.36 10.92
N ASP A 26 34.73 -19.24 9.70
CA ASP A 26 35.08 -17.97 9.04
C ASP A 26 33.87 -17.26 8.40
N GLY A 27 32.66 -17.82 8.54
CA GLY A 27 31.44 -17.27 7.96
C GLY A 27 31.41 -17.29 6.44
N ARG A 28 32.27 -18.08 5.78
CA ARG A 28 32.26 -18.25 4.33
C ARG A 28 31.33 -19.39 3.91
N CYS A 29 30.74 -19.26 2.73
CA CYS A 29 29.77 -20.20 2.19
C CYS A 29 29.80 -20.23 0.67
N GLY A 30 29.18 -21.22 0.05
CA GLY A 30 29.04 -21.29 -1.41
C GLY A 30 30.10 -22.12 -2.11
N PRO A 31 30.01 -22.24 -3.45
CA PRO A 31 30.82 -23.18 -4.23
C PRO A 31 32.34 -22.97 -4.09
N SER A 32 32.78 -21.71 -4.03
CA SER A 32 34.19 -21.36 -3.85
C SER A 32 34.75 -21.71 -2.46
N PHE A 33 33.89 -22.06 -1.51
CA PHE A 33 34.26 -22.39 -0.12
C PHE A 33 33.97 -23.85 0.21
N GLY A 34 34.06 -24.70 -0.81
CA GLY A 34 33.79 -26.13 -0.69
C GLY A 34 32.32 -26.42 -0.51
N ASN A 35 31.42 -25.65 -1.15
CA ASN A 35 29.96 -25.77 -1.00
C ASN A 35 29.48 -25.72 0.47
N ALA A 36 30.16 -24.95 1.32
CA ALA A 36 29.74 -24.74 2.70
C ALA A 36 28.42 -23.94 2.77
N GLY A 37 27.50 -24.35 3.64
CA GLY A 37 26.28 -23.61 3.96
C GLY A 37 26.50 -22.59 5.08
N CYS A 38 25.43 -21.91 5.50
CA CYS A 38 25.42 -21.05 6.69
C CYS A 38 24.54 -21.63 7.80
N VAL A 39 24.61 -21.03 8.99
CA VAL A 39 23.87 -21.51 10.15
C VAL A 39 22.39 -21.11 10.01
N ALA A 40 21.59 -22.08 9.59
CA ALA A 40 20.14 -22.03 9.39
C ALA A 40 19.35 -21.21 10.43
N ASN A 41 19.56 -21.44 11.74
CA ASN A 41 18.80 -20.76 12.80
C ASN A 41 19.63 -19.67 13.50
N SER A 42 20.33 -18.84 12.71
CA SER A 42 21.15 -17.75 13.24
C SER A 42 20.73 -16.40 12.66
N ASN A 43 21.43 -15.34 13.10
CA ASN A 43 21.34 -14.03 12.46
C ASN A 43 21.95 -13.99 11.06
N TYR A 44 22.64 -15.05 10.61
CA TYR A 44 23.36 -15.10 9.34
C TYR A 44 23.04 -16.38 8.55
N PRO A 45 21.76 -16.66 8.28
CA PRO A 45 21.38 -17.94 7.68
C PRO A 45 21.72 -18.00 6.20
N CYS A 46 21.93 -16.89 5.51
CA CYS A 46 21.94 -16.86 4.06
C CYS A 46 23.34 -16.72 3.45
N CYS A 47 23.55 -17.28 2.25
CA CYS A 47 24.84 -17.22 1.54
C CYS A 47 24.84 -16.28 0.33
N SER A 48 25.58 -15.17 0.41
CA SER A 48 25.72 -14.20 -0.69
C SER A 48 26.46 -14.78 -1.89
N THR A 49 26.30 -14.14 -3.06
CA THR A 49 27.10 -14.41 -4.27
C THR A 49 28.61 -14.23 -4.06
N TYR A 50 28.99 -13.45 -3.05
CA TYR A 50 30.39 -13.22 -2.65
C TYR A 50 30.93 -14.27 -1.66
N GLY A 51 30.11 -15.27 -1.33
CA GLY A 51 30.46 -16.38 -0.46
C GLY A 51 30.58 -16.01 1.00
N TRP A 52 29.74 -15.10 1.46
CA TRP A 52 29.60 -14.73 2.88
C TRP A 52 28.23 -15.12 3.43
N CYS A 53 28.24 -15.64 4.65
CA CYS A 53 27.07 -15.84 5.47
C CYS A 53 26.57 -14.51 6.02
N GLY A 54 25.28 -14.27 5.91
CA GLY A 54 24.66 -13.05 6.37
C GLY A 54 23.14 -13.10 6.31
N ASN A 55 22.53 -11.93 6.30
CA ASN A 55 21.10 -11.75 6.39
C ASN A 55 20.60 -10.80 5.30
N GLY A 56 19.35 -10.98 4.86
CA GLY A 56 18.70 -10.10 3.90
C GLY A 56 19.01 -10.41 2.45
N ASN A 57 18.41 -9.64 1.54
CA ASN A 57 18.45 -9.90 0.09
C ASN A 57 19.86 -9.93 -0.51
N GLY A 58 20.82 -9.21 0.06
CA GLY A 58 22.23 -9.26 -0.38
C GLY A 58 22.95 -10.58 -0.05
N TYR A 59 22.36 -11.39 0.83
CA TYR A 59 22.92 -12.65 1.28
C TYR A 59 22.01 -13.84 0.94
N CYS A 60 20.70 -13.66 0.79
CA CYS A 60 19.77 -14.76 0.51
C CYS A 60 19.63 -15.03 -1.00
N ASP A 61 20.74 -15.22 -1.71
CA ASP A 61 20.71 -15.56 -3.14
C ASP A 61 20.45 -17.05 -3.34
N VAL A 62 19.25 -17.36 -3.85
CA VAL A 62 18.77 -18.72 -4.13
C VAL A 62 19.58 -19.46 -5.20
N ASN A 63 20.40 -18.75 -5.98
CA ASN A 63 21.25 -19.33 -7.03
C ASN A 63 22.62 -19.78 -6.51
N VAL A 64 23.00 -19.40 -5.29
CA VAL A 64 24.31 -19.73 -4.70
C VAL A 64 24.22 -20.99 -3.85
N CYS A 65 23.28 -21.02 -2.91
CA CYS A 65 23.05 -22.14 -1.99
C CYS A 65 21.56 -22.34 -1.73
N LYS A 66 20.95 -23.31 -2.42
CA LYS A 66 19.52 -23.68 -2.33
C LYS A 66 19.08 -24.30 -0.98
N GLY A 67 19.84 -24.08 0.09
CA GLY A 67 19.59 -24.63 1.43
C GLY A 67 20.23 -23.83 2.58
N SER A 68 20.65 -22.59 2.31
CA SER A 68 21.15 -21.71 3.38
C SER A 68 20.04 -20.84 3.96
N SER A 69 19.16 -20.28 3.13
CA SER A 69 17.92 -19.74 3.67
C SER A 69 17.15 -20.90 4.29
N THR A 70 17.07 -20.94 5.62
CA THR A 70 15.87 -21.48 6.22
C THR A 70 14.77 -20.61 5.66
N SER A 71 14.07 -21.13 4.67
CA SER A 71 12.77 -20.66 4.29
C SER A 71 11.81 -20.99 5.44
N SER A 72 12.14 -20.64 6.67
CA SER A 72 11.28 -20.72 7.83
C SER A 72 11.64 -19.51 8.67
N CYS A 73 10.63 -18.74 9.03
CA CYS A 73 10.76 -17.57 9.88
C CYS A 73 10.25 -17.98 11.25
N PRO A 74 11.13 -18.55 12.12
CA PRO A 74 10.73 -19.23 13.35
C PRO A 74 10.25 -18.25 14.43
N ASN A 75 10.53 -16.96 14.28
CA ASN A 75 10.24 -15.98 15.32
C ASN A 75 8.79 -15.50 15.21
N ALA A 76 8.23 -15.09 16.35
CA ALA A 76 6.83 -14.68 16.43
C ALA A 76 6.51 -13.48 15.51
N PRO A 77 5.25 -13.35 15.07
CA PRO A 77 4.79 -12.18 14.34
C PRO A 77 5.07 -10.89 15.10
N ARG A 78 5.57 -9.89 14.39
CA ARG A 78 5.83 -8.56 14.96
C ARG A 78 4.57 -7.71 14.91
N SER A 79 4.38 -6.87 15.91
CA SER A 79 3.26 -5.92 15.97
C SER A 79 3.31 -4.84 14.86
N ASP A 80 4.48 -4.60 14.27
CA ASP A 80 4.68 -3.69 13.14
C ASP A 80 4.36 -4.34 11.77
N GLY A 81 3.99 -5.62 11.75
CA GLY A 81 3.66 -6.37 10.54
C GLY A 81 4.86 -6.68 9.65
N ARG A 82 6.10 -6.46 10.13
CA ARG A 82 7.31 -6.86 9.40
C ARG A 82 7.61 -8.34 9.62
N CYS A 83 8.24 -8.95 8.63
CA CYS A 83 8.58 -10.37 8.64
C CYS A 83 9.82 -10.63 7.80
N GLY A 84 10.36 -11.83 7.91
CA GLY A 84 11.47 -12.26 7.08
C GLY A 84 12.83 -11.89 7.64
N PRO A 85 13.90 -12.17 6.88
CA PRO A 85 15.25 -12.23 7.40
C PRO A 85 15.73 -10.89 7.99
N ASP A 86 15.46 -9.78 7.31
CA ASP A 86 15.81 -8.42 7.75
C ASP A 86 15.12 -7.98 9.05
N PHE A 87 14.07 -8.70 9.49
CA PHE A 87 13.26 -8.39 10.66
C PHE A 87 13.43 -9.41 11.78
N GLY A 88 14.64 -9.98 11.84
CA GLY A 88 15.01 -10.99 12.81
C GLY A 88 14.29 -12.31 12.56
N ASN A 89 14.12 -12.71 11.29
CA ASN A 89 13.39 -13.92 10.90
C ASN A 89 11.98 -14.04 11.53
N ALA A 90 11.31 -12.90 11.73
CA ALA A 90 9.93 -12.87 12.22
C ALA A 90 8.99 -13.49 11.18
N GLY A 91 8.12 -14.39 11.62
CA GLY A 91 7.05 -14.94 10.81
C GLY A 91 5.86 -13.98 10.70
N CYS A 92 4.84 -14.41 9.97
CA CYS A 92 3.55 -13.75 9.94
C CYS A 92 2.52 -14.55 10.72
N ASP A 93 1.49 -13.89 11.23
CA ASP A 93 0.43 -14.58 11.97
C ASP A 93 -0.37 -15.42 10.98
N ALA A 94 -0.11 -16.73 11.01
CA ALA A 94 -0.74 -17.71 10.14
C ALA A 94 -2.27 -17.79 10.32
N ASN A 95 -2.81 -17.31 11.45
CA ASN A 95 -4.25 -17.28 11.73
C ASN A 95 -4.89 -15.93 11.43
N SER A 96 -4.12 -14.95 10.97
CA SER A 96 -4.62 -13.62 10.60
C SER A 96 -5.00 -13.54 9.13
N ASN A 97 -5.54 -12.38 8.73
CA ASN A 97 -5.73 -12.03 7.31
C ASN A 97 -4.42 -11.81 6.55
N TYR A 98 -3.26 -11.88 7.21
CA TYR A 98 -1.94 -11.56 6.66
C TYR A 98 -0.92 -12.67 6.91
N PRO A 99 -1.19 -13.94 6.52
CA PRO A 99 -0.39 -15.10 6.93
C PRO A 99 0.96 -15.23 6.20
N CYS A 100 1.21 -14.43 5.16
CA CYS A 100 2.32 -14.62 4.25
C CYS A 100 3.35 -13.49 4.32
N CYS A 101 4.63 -13.82 4.18
CA CYS A 101 5.73 -12.84 4.21
C CYS A 101 6.28 -12.48 2.82
N SER A 102 6.12 -11.23 2.41
CA SER A 102 6.62 -10.73 1.12
C SER A 102 8.15 -10.61 1.07
N LYS A 103 8.69 -10.49 -0.15
CA LYS A 103 10.11 -10.17 -0.40
C LYS A 103 10.62 -8.83 0.09
N TYR A 104 9.71 -7.99 0.56
CA TYR A 104 10.02 -6.69 1.15
C TYR A 104 9.89 -6.72 2.68
N GLY A 105 9.68 -7.91 3.25
CA GLY A 105 9.59 -8.14 4.68
C GLY A 105 8.32 -7.59 5.31
N TRP A 106 7.18 -7.83 4.66
CA TRP A 106 5.85 -7.45 5.13
C TRP A 106 4.89 -8.63 5.16
N CYS A 107 4.12 -8.74 6.24
CA CYS A 107 3.00 -9.67 6.34
C CYS A 107 1.82 -9.21 5.51
N GLY A 108 1.22 -10.15 4.78
CA GLY A 108 0.04 -9.91 3.97
C GLY A 108 -0.54 -11.20 3.42
N ASN A 109 -1.36 -11.09 2.39
CA ASN A 109 -2.05 -12.21 1.77
C ASN A 109 -1.96 -12.10 0.24
N GLY A 110 -2.07 -13.22 -0.45
CA GLY A 110 -1.98 -13.32 -1.90
C GLY A 110 -0.54 -13.47 -2.40
N SER A 111 -0.40 -13.69 -3.70
CA SER A 111 0.87 -14.08 -4.34
C SER A 111 2.01 -13.06 -4.17
N GLY A 112 1.70 -11.77 -4.01
CA GLY A 112 2.70 -10.73 -3.72
C GLY A 112 3.31 -10.82 -2.32
N TYR A 113 2.67 -11.59 -1.43
CA TYR A 113 3.09 -11.80 -0.05
C TYR A 113 3.49 -13.24 0.22
N CYS A 114 2.90 -14.22 -0.46
CA CYS A 114 3.21 -15.63 -0.23
C CYS A 114 4.45 -16.05 -1.02
N ASP A 115 5.59 -15.42 -0.71
CA ASP A 115 6.89 -15.83 -1.24
C ASP A 115 7.46 -16.98 -0.40
N ASN A 116 7.27 -18.20 -0.93
CA ASN A 116 7.74 -19.44 -0.30
C ASN A 116 9.28 -19.52 -0.18
N ASN A 117 10.03 -18.59 -0.78
CA ASN A 117 11.48 -18.56 -0.69
C ASN A 117 11.99 -17.76 0.53
N ILE A 118 11.08 -17.15 1.30
CA ILE A 118 11.43 -16.19 2.36
C ILE A 118 11.03 -16.70 3.73
N CYS A 119 9.76 -17.10 3.90
CA CYS A 119 9.25 -17.70 5.12
C CYS A 119 8.27 -18.85 4.78
N SER A 120 8.74 -20.08 4.62
CA SER A 120 7.88 -21.27 4.66
C SER A 120 7.50 -21.54 6.12
N GLY A 121 6.28 -21.15 6.48
CA GLY A 121 5.78 -21.36 7.85
C GLY A 121 4.33 -20.97 8.10
N GLY A 122 3.67 -20.29 7.16
CA GLY A 122 2.28 -19.89 7.29
C GLY A 122 1.44 -20.38 6.12
N ASN A 123 1.36 -21.70 5.92
CA ASN A 123 0.35 -22.27 5.04
C ASN A 123 -0.68 -23.00 5.91
N PRO A 124 -1.74 -22.33 6.40
CA PRO A 124 -3.00 -23.03 6.51
C PRO A 124 -3.38 -23.44 5.08
N SER A 125 -3.54 -24.74 4.87
CA SER A 125 -4.15 -25.31 3.66
C SER A 125 -5.38 -24.49 3.25
N PRO A 126 -5.64 -24.28 1.94
CA PRO A 126 -6.77 -23.48 1.49
C PRO A 126 -8.07 -24.20 1.84
N THR A 127 -8.65 -23.90 3.01
CA THR A 127 -10.07 -24.14 3.22
C THR A 127 -10.85 -23.09 2.43
N PRO A 128 -11.68 -23.49 1.47
CA PRO A 128 -12.46 -22.57 0.68
C PRO A 128 -13.60 -22.04 1.55
N SER A 129 -13.53 -20.76 1.93
CA SER A 129 -14.73 -20.03 2.27
C SER A 129 -14.68 -18.61 1.72
N SER A 130 -15.47 -18.45 0.66
CA SER A 130 -16.18 -17.25 0.22
C SER A 130 -15.38 -15.95 0.00
N GLY A 131 -14.81 -15.85 -1.21
CA GLY A 131 -14.98 -14.65 -2.03
C GLY A 131 -13.91 -13.56 -1.95
N ALA A 132 -12.65 -13.90 -2.22
CA ALA A 132 -11.84 -12.95 -2.97
C ALA A 132 -12.44 -12.88 -4.39
N PRO A 133 -12.84 -11.69 -4.89
CA PRO A 133 -13.23 -11.56 -6.28
C PRO A 133 -12.03 -11.93 -7.17
N PRO A 134 -12.25 -12.41 -8.39
CA PRO A 134 -11.17 -12.60 -9.36
C PRO A 134 -10.37 -11.30 -9.51
N PRO A 135 -9.10 -11.32 -9.97
CA PRO A 135 -8.49 -10.13 -10.54
C PRO A 135 -9.50 -9.54 -11.53
N GLY A 136 -10.01 -8.34 -11.22
CA GLY A 136 -10.98 -7.68 -12.07
C GLY A 136 -10.39 -7.53 -13.48
N PRO A 137 -11.22 -7.62 -14.54
CA PRO A 137 -10.73 -7.50 -15.90
C PRO A 137 -10.09 -6.12 -16.10
N GLY A 138 -8.80 -6.07 -16.43
CA GLY A 138 -8.12 -4.94 -17.12
C GLY A 138 -8.50 -3.50 -16.75
N GLY A 139 -8.72 -3.20 -15.46
CA GLY A 139 -9.08 -1.85 -15.01
C GLY A 139 -7.94 -0.84 -15.11
N ASN A 140 -8.29 0.45 -15.25
CA ASN A 140 -7.35 1.58 -15.20
C ASN A 140 -7.66 2.47 -13.97
N GLY A 141 -6.65 3.20 -13.48
CA GLY A 141 -6.79 4.09 -12.33
C GLY A 141 -7.30 3.39 -11.07
N VAL A 142 -8.28 4.00 -10.39
CA VAL A 142 -8.90 3.48 -9.16
C VAL A 142 -9.34 2.02 -9.29
N SER A 143 -10.05 1.68 -10.39
CA SER A 143 -10.62 0.35 -10.59
C SER A 143 -9.60 -0.78 -10.69
N LYS A 144 -8.34 -0.44 -11.02
CA LYS A 144 -7.21 -1.38 -11.08
C LYS A 144 -6.77 -1.85 -9.70
N TYR A 145 -6.84 -0.97 -8.71
CA TYR A 145 -6.30 -1.21 -7.36
C TYR A 145 -7.39 -1.37 -6.30
N LEU A 146 -8.60 -0.86 -6.55
CA LEU A 146 -9.75 -0.97 -5.69
C LEU A 146 -10.98 -1.42 -6.51
N PRO A 147 -11.19 -2.74 -6.68
CA PRO A 147 -12.41 -3.25 -7.30
C PRO A 147 -13.66 -2.89 -6.49
N GLU A 148 -14.82 -2.81 -7.15
CA GLU A 148 -16.09 -2.43 -6.52
C GLU A 148 -16.45 -3.28 -5.30
N SER A 149 -16.23 -4.59 -5.39
CA SER A 149 -16.45 -5.52 -4.29
C SER A 149 -15.61 -5.18 -3.06
N GLN A 150 -14.35 -4.78 -3.26
CA GLN A 150 -13.47 -4.35 -2.17
C GLN A 150 -13.91 -2.99 -1.60
N PHE A 151 -14.31 -2.06 -2.45
CA PHE A 151 -14.92 -0.80 -2.01
C PHE A 151 -16.17 -1.06 -1.14
N ASN A 152 -17.05 -1.96 -1.55
CA ASN A 152 -18.24 -2.34 -0.79
C ASN A 152 -17.91 -2.99 0.55
N GLN A 153 -16.85 -3.79 0.62
CA GLN A 153 -16.37 -4.41 1.86
C GLN A 153 -15.76 -3.39 2.83
N LEU A 154 -15.04 -2.39 2.31
CA LEU A 154 -14.44 -1.32 3.12
C LEU A 154 -15.48 -0.36 3.68
N PHE A 155 -16.54 -0.11 2.91
CA PHE A 155 -17.53 0.91 3.21
C PHE A 155 -18.96 0.32 3.20
N PRO A 156 -19.26 -0.66 4.08
CA PRO A 156 -20.55 -1.35 4.07
C PRO A 156 -21.70 -0.48 4.59
N ASN A 157 -21.39 0.48 5.48
CA ASN A 157 -22.36 1.37 6.13
C ASN A 157 -22.33 2.80 5.55
N ARG A 158 -21.74 2.98 4.36
CA ARG A 158 -21.61 4.31 3.76
C ARG A 158 -22.97 4.91 3.42
N ASN A 159 -23.02 6.23 3.38
CA ASN A 159 -24.13 6.96 2.82
C ASN A 159 -24.34 6.55 1.34
N PRO A 160 -25.57 6.26 0.90
CA PRO A 160 -25.86 5.84 -0.48
C PRO A 160 -25.40 6.81 -1.57
N THR A 161 -25.22 8.11 -1.26
CA THR A 161 -24.68 9.09 -2.20
C THR A 161 -23.24 8.74 -2.63
N TYR A 162 -22.45 8.11 -1.76
CA TYR A 162 -21.11 7.63 -2.09
C TYR A 162 -21.17 6.31 -2.85
N THR A 163 -21.33 6.38 -4.17
CA THR A 163 -21.29 5.19 -5.02
C THR A 163 -19.90 4.96 -5.60
N TYR A 164 -19.57 3.69 -5.84
CA TYR A 164 -18.29 3.30 -6.47
C TYR A 164 -18.20 3.81 -7.91
N GLN A 165 -19.29 3.73 -8.65
CA GLN A 165 -19.36 4.15 -10.05
C GLN A 165 -18.99 5.63 -10.20
N HIS A 166 -19.46 6.48 -9.29
CA HIS A 166 -19.17 7.91 -9.33
C HIS A 166 -17.76 8.24 -8.82
N LEU A 167 -17.20 7.45 -7.89
CA LEU A 167 -15.76 7.53 -7.56
C LEU A 167 -14.92 7.28 -8.82
N VAL A 168 -15.19 6.19 -9.54
CA VAL A 168 -14.42 5.83 -10.75
C VAL A 168 -14.62 6.84 -11.87
N SER A 169 -15.85 7.28 -12.14
CA SER A 169 -16.14 8.23 -13.23
C SER A 169 -15.54 9.62 -12.97
N MET A 170 -15.60 10.11 -11.72
CA MET A 170 -14.97 11.38 -11.37
C MET A 170 -13.45 11.28 -11.33
N ALA A 171 -12.89 10.17 -10.85
CA ALA A 171 -11.45 9.93 -10.91
C ALA A 171 -10.93 9.92 -12.35
N ALA A 172 -11.69 9.37 -13.30
CA ALA A 172 -11.32 9.34 -14.71
C ALA A 172 -11.20 10.75 -15.35
N LYS A 173 -11.84 11.78 -14.80
CA LYS A 173 -11.63 13.18 -15.22
C LYS A 173 -10.23 13.70 -14.88
N TYR A 174 -9.55 13.05 -13.94
CA TYR A 174 -8.19 13.33 -13.49
C TYR A 174 -7.27 12.17 -13.91
N GLY A 175 -6.97 12.08 -15.21
CA GLY A 175 -6.41 10.87 -15.83
C GLY A 175 -5.08 10.34 -15.27
N SER A 176 -4.36 11.11 -14.46
CA SER A 176 -3.15 10.68 -13.75
C SER A 176 -3.38 10.16 -12.33
N PHE A 177 -4.58 10.37 -11.75
CA PHE A 177 -4.92 9.94 -10.39
C PHE A 177 -4.90 8.41 -10.29
N ALA A 178 -4.02 7.89 -9.43
CA ALA A 178 -3.74 6.46 -9.30
C ALA A 178 -3.45 5.78 -10.66
N ASN A 179 -2.88 6.53 -11.61
CA ASN A 179 -2.69 6.11 -13.00
C ASN A 179 -1.47 6.77 -13.67
N SER A 180 -0.41 7.02 -12.88
CA SER A 180 0.85 7.62 -13.34
C SER A 180 1.71 6.67 -14.19
N GLY A 181 1.41 5.37 -14.16
CA GLY A 181 2.22 4.33 -14.78
C GLY A 181 3.26 3.71 -13.83
N ASN A 182 3.42 4.27 -12.63
CA ASN A 182 4.18 3.64 -11.54
C ASN A 182 3.21 3.00 -10.54
N ALA A 183 3.18 1.67 -10.51
CA ALA A 183 2.20 0.93 -9.71
C ALA A 183 2.30 1.21 -8.19
N ASP A 184 3.50 1.43 -7.66
CA ASP A 184 3.66 1.71 -6.23
C ASP A 184 3.20 3.15 -5.93
N SER A 185 3.53 4.11 -6.78
CA SER A 185 3.04 5.48 -6.61
C SER A 185 1.53 5.56 -6.75
N ASP A 186 0.94 4.82 -7.69
CA ASP A 186 -0.51 4.78 -7.92
C ASP A 186 -1.26 4.21 -6.71
N LYS A 187 -0.74 3.12 -6.12
CA LYS A 187 -1.30 2.52 -4.90
C LYS A 187 -1.14 3.42 -3.69
N ARG A 188 0.01 4.09 -3.53
CA ARG A 188 0.23 5.04 -2.42
C ARG A 188 -0.70 6.24 -2.53
N GLU A 189 -0.86 6.80 -3.73
CA GLU A 189 -1.77 7.91 -3.93
C GLU A 189 -3.21 7.51 -3.57
N LEU A 190 -3.67 6.36 -4.07
CA LEU A 190 -5.01 5.86 -3.74
C LEU A 190 -5.17 5.60 -2.24
N ALA A 191 -4.15 5.03 -1.60
CA ALA A 191 -4.15 4.82 -0.14
C ALA A 191 -4.24 6.13 0.62
N ALA A 192 -3.47 7.15 0.23
CA ALA A 192 -3.47 8.46 0.87
C ALA A 192 -4.84 9.14 0.71
N PHE A 193 -5.39 9.12 -0.50
CA PHE A 193 -6.71 9.68 -0.78
C PHE A 193 -7.79 9.01 0.09
N LEU A 194 -7.85 7.68 0.10
CA LEU A 194 -8.82 6.94 0.92
C LEU A 194 -8.61 7.17 2.42
N ALA A 195 -7.36 7.30 2.88
CA ALA A 195 -7.08 7.61 4.29
C ALA A 195 -7.67 8.94 4.72
N HIS A 196 -7.48 9.99 3.91
CA HIS A 196 -8.08 11.28 4.18
C HIS A 196 -9.60 11.23 4.07
N VAL A 197 -10.15 10.63 3.02
CA VAL A 197 -11.60 10.50 2.84
C VAL A 197 -12.26 9.80 4.02
N THR A 198 -11.70 8.67 4.46
CA THR A 198 -12.21 7.91 5.62
C THR A 198 -12.15 8.73 6.90
N HIS A 199 -11.07 9.49 7.09
CA HIS A 199 -10.93 10.39 8.23
C HIS A 199 -12.00 11.49 8.22
N GLU A 200 -12.18 12.18 7.09
CA GLU A 200 -13.08 13.33 6.97
C GLU A 200 -14.56 12.96 7.12
N THR A 201 -14.93 11.76 6.66
CA THR A 201 -16.35 11.39 6.47
C THR A 201 -16.86 10.38 7.49
N GLY A 202 -16.02 9.96 8.43
CA GLY A 202 -16.33 8.84 9.32
C GLY A 202 -16.59 7.56 8.52
N THR A 203 -15.66 7.19 7.65
CA THR A 203 -15.79 5.98 6.79
C THR A 203 -16.97 6.06 5.82
N LEU A 204 -17.11 7.22 5.16
CA LEU A 204 -18.17 7.55 4.20
C LEU A 204 -19.60 7.55 4.78
N VAL A 205 -19.76 7.62 6.10
CA VAL A 205 -21.08 7.69 6.74
C VAL A 205 -21.69 9.09 6.57
N TYR A 206 -20.88 10.14 6.61
CA TYR A 206 -21.33 11.52 6.60
C TYR A 206 -20.98 12.23 5.28
N THR A 207 -21.98 12.79 4.62
CA THR A 207 -21.82 13.68 3.45
C THR A 207 -21.75 15.16 3.81
N GLU A 208 -22.14 15.50 5.05
CA GLU A 208 -22.05 16.84 5.64
C GLU A 208 -21.36 16.76 6.99
N GLU A 209 -20.68 17.83 7.38
CA GLU A 209 -20.16 18.03 8.73
C GLU A 209 -21.29 17.86 9.77
N ILE A 210 -20.94 17.28 10.93
CA ILE A 210 -21.89 17.02 12.01
C ILE A 210 -22.28 18.34 12.71
N ASP A 211 -21.29 19.15 13.10
CA ASP A 211 -21.54 20.48 13.65
C ASP A 211 -21.64 21.50 12.52
N LYS A 212 -22.82 22.11 12.36
CA LYS A 212 -23.10 23.05 11.26
C LYS A 212 -23.08 24.50 11.71
N SER A 213 -22.65 24.77 12.95
CA SER A 213 -22.67 26.09 13.57
C SER A 213 -21.38 26.90 13.37
N GLY A 214 -20.39 26.35 12.67
CA GLY A 214 -19.11 27.00 12.41
C GLY A 214 -19.23 28.35 11.68
N PRO A 215 -18.23 29.23 11.80
CA PRO A 215 -18.25 30.60 11.25
C PRO A 215 -18.31 30.66 9.71
N TYR A 216 -18.09 29.52 9.06
CA TYR A 216 -18.14 29.34 7.61
C TYR A 216 -19.52 28.93 7.09
N ALA A 217 -20.52 28.73 7.96
CA ALA A 217 -21.89 28.44 7.54
C ALA A 217 -22.42 29.54 6.58
N PRO A 218 -23.13 29.17 5.50
CA PRO A 218 -23.66 27.84 5.17
C PRO A 218 -22.66 26.90 4.45
N TYR A 219 -21.42 27.35 4.21
CA TYR A 219 -20.36 26.61 3.51
C TYR A 219 -19.57 25.68 4.43
N ILE A 220 -20.31 24.88 5.20
CA ILE A 220 -19.80 23.80 6.05
C ILE A 220 -19.13 22.69 5.23
N GLY A 221 -18.45 21.76 5.91
CA GLY A 221 -17.84 20.59 5.26
C GLY A 221 -18.86 19.73 4.51
N ARG A 222 -18.61 19.45 3.23
CA ARG A 222 -19.40 18.51 2.41
C ARG A 222 -18.55 17.63 1.51
N GLY A 223 -19.09 16.48 1.14
CA GLY A 223 -18.46 15.56 0.19
C GLY A 223 -17.30 14.77 0.80
N ALA A 224 -16.54 14.06 -0.05
CA ALA A 224 -15.59 13.05 0.37
C ALA A 224 -14.33 13.59 1.08
N LEU A 225 -14.00 14.87 0.90
CA LEU A 225 -12.92 15.56 1.64
C LEU A 225 -13.42 16.79 2.40
N GLN A 226 -14.72 16.84 2.74
CA GLN A 226 -15.32 17.90 3.55
C GLN A 226 -14.95 19.32 3.05
N LEU A 227 -15.23 19.61 1.78
CA LEU A 227 -15.04 20.92 1.17
C LEU A 227 -15.74 21.98 2.03
N THR A 228 -14.98 22.95 2.55
CA THR A 228 -15.43 23.95 3.54
C THR A 228 -15.03 25.34 3.07
N TRP A 229 -15.76 26.38 3.49
CA TRP A 229 -15.59 27.81 3.16
C TRP A 229 -16.10 28.25 1.78
N ASN A 230 -16.75 29.41 1.75
CA ASN A 230 -17.33 30.02 0.55
C ASN A 230 -16.35 30.10 -0.63
N TYR A 231 -15.09 30.47 -0.41
CA TYR A 231 -14.09 30.60 -1.47
C TYR A 231 -13.79 29.25 -2.15
N ASN A 232 -13.80 28.14 -1.41
CA ASN A 232 -13.60 26.81 -1.97
C ASN A 232 -14.81 26.36 -2.79
N TYR A 233 -16.04 26.60 -2.29
CA TYR A 233 -17.26 26.33 -3.05
C TYR A 233 -17.32 27.16 -4.33
N GLN A 234 -16.97 28.44 -4.27
CA GLN A 234 -16.90 29.31 -5.45
C GLN A 234 -15.87 28.81 -6.46
N SER A 235 -14.66 28.47 -5.99
CA SER A 235 -13.56 28.04 -6.86
C SER A 235 -13.86 26.69 -7.51
N PHE A 236 -14.38 25.73 -6.75
CA PHE A 236 -14.80 24.44 -7.30
C PHE A 236 -15.96 24.61 -8.28
N GLY A 237 -17.01 25.33 -7.89
CA GLY A 237 -18.16 25.60 -8.75
C GLY A 237 -17.77 26.25 -10.07
N SER A 238 -16.89 27.25 -10.03
CA SER A 238 -16.35 27.90 -11.24
C SER A 238 -15.58 26.90 -12.12
N ALA A 239 -14.77 26.03 -11.53
CA ALA A 239 -13.99 25.02 -12.27
C ALA A 239 -14.87 24.01 -13.03
N ILE A 240 -16.10 23.78 -12.55
CA ILE A 240 -17.03 22.81 -13.15
C ILE A 240 -18.25 23.45 -13.83
N GLY A 241 -18.29 24.79 -13.91
CA GLY A 241 -19.41 25.53 -14.51
C GLY A 241 -20.73 25.42 -13.74
N ARG A 242 -20.67 25.35 -12.41
CA ARG A 242 -21.84 25.25 -11.51
C ARG A 242 -21.86 26.40 -10.49
N ASP A 243 -23.03 26.98 -10.24
CA ASP A 243 -23.20 27.91 -9.11
C ASP A 243 -23.36 27.12 -7.80
N LEU A 244 -22.25 26.94 -7.09
CA LEU A 244 -22.23 26.32 -5.77
C LEU A 244 -22.26 27.32 -4.62
N LEU A 245 -22.31 28.63 -4.90
CA LEU A 245 -22.53 29.62 -3.85
C LEU A 245 -24.01 29.69 -3.46
N THR A 246 -24.90 29.50 -4.42
CA THR A 246 -26.35 29.38 -4.18
C THR A 246 -26.77 27.93 -3.94
N ASN A 247 -26.17 26.97 -4.64
CA ASN A 247 -26.53 25.54 -4.57
C ASN A 247 -25.54 24.71 -3.74
N TYR A 248 -24.95 25.28 -2.69
CA TYR A 248 -23.90 24.65 -1.87
C TYR A 248 -24.30 23.25 -1.34
N ALA A 249 -25.57 23.04 -0.99
CA ALA A 249 -26.05 21.78 -0.44
C ALA A 249 -25.90 20.61 -1.43
N SER A 250 -25.88 20.88 -2.74
CA SER A 250 -25.72 19.84 -3.77
C SER A 250 -24.42 19.05 -3.65
N VAL A 251 -23.37 19.63 -3.06
CA VAL A 251 -22.07 18.94 -2.82
C VAL A 251 -22.23 17.73 -1.89
N ALA A 252 -23.28 17.67 -1.07
CA ALA A 252 -23.57 16.53 -0.18
C ALA A 252 -24.62 15.54 -0.72
N THR A 253 -25.37 15.92 -1.76
CA THR A 253 -26.52 15.13 -2.25
C THR A 253 -26.34 14.61 -3.67
N ASP A 254 -25.50 15.25 -4.48
CA ASP A 254 -25.19 14.82 -5.84
C ASP A 254 -24.03 13.81 -5.82
N PRO A 255 -24.23 12.56 -6.28
CA PRO A 255 -23.22 11.51 -6.29
C PRO A 255 -21.95 11.84 -7.10
N ASP A 256 -22.02 12.69 -8.13
CA ASP A 256 -20.83 13.18 -8.83
C ASP A 256 -20.12 14.22 -7.95
N LEU A 257 -20.84 15.19 -7.39
CA LEU A 257 -20.22 16.30 -6.66
C LEU A 257 -19.53 15.87 -5.35
N VAL A 258 -20.04 14.85 -4.65
CA VAL A 258 -19.40 14.33 -3.44
C VAL A 258 -17.97 13.83 -3.71
N TRP A 259 -17.71 13.25 -4.88
CA TRP A 259 -16.39 12.77 -5.28
C TRP A 259 -15.59 13.81 -6.06
N TRP A 260 -16.25 14.55 -6.94
CA TRP A 260 -15.60 15.54 -7.78
C TRP A 260 -15.02 16.69 -6.95
N SER A 261 -15.72 17.15 -5.91
CA SER A 261 -15.19 18.17 -5.00
C SER A 261 -13.87 17.73 -4.34
N ALA A 262 -13.79 16.48 -3.89
CA ALA A 262 -12.59 15.92 -3.27
C ALA A 262 -11.43 15.78 -4.27
N LEU A 263 -11.69 15.22 -5.45
CA LEU A 263 -10.66 15.07 -6.49
C LEU A 263 -10.20 16.43 -7.05
N TRP A 264 -11.12 17.38 -7.19
CA TRP A 264 -10.77 18.75 -7.54
C TRP A 264 -9.84 19.37 -6.49
N TYR A 265 -10.20 19.29 -5.22
CA TYR A 265 -9.38 19.83 -4.14
C TYR A 265 -7.99 19.17 -4.11
N TRP A 266 -7.94 17.84 -4.31
CA TRP A 266 -6.71 17.04 -4.38
C TRP A 266 -5.73 17.56 -5.42
N PHE A 267 -6.22 17.85 -6.63
CA PHE A 267 -5.39 18.38 -7.71
C PHE A 267 -5.09 19.88 -7.53
N GLN A 268 -6.11 20.66 -7.19
CA GLN A 268 -6.00 22.12 -7.08
C GLN A 268 -4.99 22.56 -6.01
N ASN A 269 -4.89 21.80 -4.92
CA ASN A 269 -3.96 22.09 -3.82
C ASN A 269 -2.67 21.26 -3.91
N GLY A 270 -2.41 20.63 -5.06
CA GLY A 270 -1.16 19.95 -5.34
C GLY A 270 -0.90 18.69 -4.49
N LEU A 271 -1.94 18.02 -3.99
CA LEU A 271 -1.80 16.78 -3.23
C LEU A 271 -1.41 15.58 -4.11
N HIS A 272 -1.83 15.57 -5.37
CA HIS A 272 -1.51 14.52 -6.35
C HIS A 272 0.00 14.19 -6.39
N GLY A 273 0.84 15.22 -6.49
CA GLY A 273 2.30 15.08 -6.56
C GLY A 273 2.91 14.31 -5.39
N PRO A 274 2.79 14.81 -4.13
CA PRO A 274 3.35 14.15 -2.96
C PRO A 274 2.66 12.84 -2.58
N ALA A 275 1.36 12.67 -2.82
CA ALA A 275 0.61 11.52 -2.31
C ALA A 275 1.10 10.16 -2.82
N GLY A 276 1.64 10.09 -4.03
CA GLY A 276 2.24 8.87 -4.58
C GLY A 276 3.68 8.61 -4.14
N GLN A 277 4.33 9.57 -3.47
CA GLN A 277 5.75 9.50 -3.14
C GLN A 277 5.98 8.90 -1.76
N ILE A 278 7.11 8.22 -1.61
CA ILE A 278 7.54 7.72 -0.31
C ILE A 278 7.84 8.90 0.63
N ASN A 279 7.52 8.78 1.91
CA ASN A 279 7.83 9.79 2.94
C ASN A 279 7.17 11.17 2.73
N GLN A 280 6.04 11.23 2.01
CA GLN A 280 5.36 12.50 1.71
C GLN A 280 3.91 12.58 2.21
N PHE A 281 3.40 11.55 2.90
CA PHE A 281 2.05 11.56 3.46
C PHE A 281 1.83 12.67 4.51
N ALA A 282 2.87 13.03 5.26
CA ALA A 282 2.79 14.16 6.18
C ALA A 282 2.44 15.48 5.46
N GLN A 283 2.90 15.64 4.21
CA GLN A 283 2.61 16.84 3.42
C GLN A 283 1.15 16.92 2.99
N THR A 284 0.50 15.79 2.65
CA THR A 284 -0.93 15.79 2.31
C THR A 284 -1.78 16.18 3.52
N THR A 285 -1.42 15.70 4.72
CA THR A 285 -2.07 16.11 5.98
C THR A 285 -1.88 17.60 6.27
N ARG A 286 -0.67 18.14 6.08
CA ARG A 286 -0.41 19.59 6.23
C ARG A 286 -1.27 20.43 5.30
N THR A 287 -1.45 20.01 4.06
CA THR A 287 -2.27 20.74 3.09
C THR A 287 -3.76 20.70 3.45
N ILE A 288 -4.28 19.52 3.85
CA ILE A 288 -5.71 19.36 4.15
C ILE A 288 -6.10 20.09 5.44
N ASN A 289 -5.35 19.92 6.53
CA ASN A 289 -5.74 20.48 7.82
C ASN A 289 -4.55 20.79 8.75
N GLY A 290 -3.43 21.23 8.19
CA GLY A 290 -2.20 21.42 8.94
C GLY A 290 -2.29 22.40 10.10
N GLY A 291 -3.11 23.45 9.98
CA GLY A 291 -3.33 24.42 11.06
C GLY A 291 -4.00 23.82 12.30
N MET A 292 -4.75 22.72 12.15
CA MET A 292 -5.44 22.05 13.24
C MET A 292 -4.74 20.79 13.71
N GLU A 293 -3.96 20.12 12.86
CA GLU A 293 -3.48 18.75 13.12
C GLU A 293 -1.96 18.60 13.15
N CYS A 294 -1.20 19.57 12.62
CA CYS A 294 0.25 19.47 12.48
C CYS A 294 1.04 20.36 13.46
N GLY A 295 2.31 20.02 13.64
CA GLY A 295 3.19 20.66 14.62
C GLY A 295 3.15 20.01 15.99
N SER A 296 3.93 20.54 16.93
CA SER A 296 4.19 19.87 18.21
C SER A 296 3.00 19.87 19.17
N ASN A 297 2.13 20.90 19.11
CA ASN A 297 0.96 21.05 19.97
C ASN A 297 -0.27 21.53 19.15
N PRO A 298 -0.80 20.69 18.26
CA PRO A 298 -1.92 21.07 17.40
C PRO A 298 -3.24 21.06 18.19
N PRO A 299 -4.24 21.92 17.83
CA PRO A 299 -5.56 21.92 18.46
C PRO A 299 -6.26 20.55 18.43
N ASN A 300 -6.14 19.81 17.33
CA ASN A 300 -6.60 18.44 17.18
C ASN A 300 -5.40 17.48 17.21
N THR A 301 -5.05 17.00 18.41
CA THR A 301 -3.91 16.09 18.59
C THR A 301 -4.13 14.68 18.04
N GLN A 302 -5.36 14.31 17.69
CA GLN A 302 -5.71 12.96 17.20
C GLN A 302 -5.90 12.90 15.68
N GLY A 303 -5.99 14.05 15.00
CA GLY A 303 -6.15 14.16 13.56
C GLY A 303 -5.08 13.40 12.77
N ASP A 304 -3.84 13.89 12.85
CA ASP A 304 -2.68 13.32 12.15
C ASP A 304 -2.45 11.82 12.49
N PRO A 305 -2.44 11.37 13.77
CA PRO A 305 -2.27 9.95 14.08
C PRO A 305 -3.35 9.05 13.46
N HIS A 306 -4.60 9.51 13.43
CA HIS A 306 -5.70 8.75 12.82
C HIS A 306 -5.51 8.63 11.30
N ARG A 307 -5.12 9.72 10.63
CA ARG A 307 -4.79 9.70 9.19
C ARG A 307 -3.62 8.78 8.86
N VAL A 308 -2.55 8.83 9.67
CA VAL A 308 -1.38 7.94 9.51
C VAL A 308 -1.79 6.48 9.65
N ALA A 309 -2.61 6.14 10.66
CA ALA A 309 -3.08 4.78 10.87
C ALA A 309 -3.92 4.27 9.69
N LEU A 310 -4.82 5.10 9.16
CA LEU A 310 -5.62 4.78 7.98
C LEU A 310 -4.74 4.62 6.72
N PHE A 311 -3.76 5.50 6.51
CA PHE A 311 -2.85 5.39 5.38
C PHE A 311 -2.05 4.10 5.41
N GLN A 312 -1.49 3.75 6.57
CA GLN A 312 -0.80 2.47 6.74
C GLN A 312 -1.73 1.29 6.50
N GLN A 313 -2.99 1.36 6.94
CA GLN A 313 -3.99 0.31 6.66
C GLN A 313 -4.24 0.13 5.16
N TYR A 314 -4.45 1.21 4.41
CA TYR A 314 -4.69 1.13 2.97
C TYR A 314 -3.42 0.71 2.20
N CYS A 315 -2.24 1.18 2.60
CA CYS A 315 -0.97 0.71 2.05
C CYS A 315 -0.75 -0.79 2.26
N ARG A 316 -1.07 -1.31 3.46
CA ARG A 316 -1.06 -2.76 3.74
C ARG A 316 -2.05 -3.50 2.83
N MET A 317 -3.24 -2.96 2.63
CA MET A 317 -4.26 -3.58 1.78
C MET A 317 -3.85 -3.63 0.30
N PHE A 318 -3.20 -2.58 -0.21
CA PHE A 318 -2.75 -2.53 -1.60
C PHE A 318 -1.39 -3.18 -1.86
N GLY A 319 -0.68 -3.58 -0.79
CA GLY A 319 0.67 -4.08 -0.85
C GLY A 319 1.64 -3.09 -1.45
N VAL A 320 1.76 -1.95 -0.78
CA VAL A 320 2.76 -0.92 -1.08
C VAL A 320 3.38 -0.41 0.22
N ASP A 321 4.67 -0.08 0.17
CA ASP A 321 5.37 0.53 1.30
C ASP A 321 4.90 1.98 1.51
N PRO A 322 4.37 2.34 2.70
CA PRO A 322 3.99 3.71 3.02
C PRO A 322 5.19 4.65 3.21
N GLY A 323 6.38 4.12 3.48
CA GLY A 323 7.52 4.88 3.97
C GLY A 323 7.50 5.07 5.49
N THR A 324 8.41 5.90 5.99
CA THR A 324 8.68 6.12 7.42
C THR A 324 8.30 7.53 7.89
N GLN A 325 8.31 8.54 7.02
CA GLN A 325 7.95 9.92 7.39
C GLN A 325 6.47 10.19 7.05
N LEU A 326 5.60 9.78 7.97
CA LEU A 326 4.15 9.79 7.76
C LEU A 326 3.44 10.89 8.54
N SER A 327 3.93 11.22 9.74
CA SER A 327 3.31 12.20 10.64
C SER A 327 3.81 13.61 10.36
N CYS A 328 2.93 14.60 10.48
CA CYS A 328 3.27 16.01 10.42
C CYS A 328 3.47 16.67 11.80
N LYS A 329 3.56 15.91 12.90
CA LYS A 329 3.73 16.45 14.25
C LYS A 329 5.12 17.02 14.55
N ASN A 330 6.17 16.48 13.92
CA ASN A 330 7.56 16.88 14.13
C ASN A 330 8.29 16.98 12.80
#